data_AF-M8AM83-F1
#
_entry.id   AF-M8AM83-F1
#
_cell.length_a   1.000
_cell.length_b   1.000
_cell.length_c   1.000
_cell.angle_alpha   90.00
_cell.angle_beta   90.00
_cell.angle_gamma   90.00
#
_symmetry.space_group_name_H-M   'P 1'
#
loop_
_entity.id
_entity.type
_entity.pdbx_description
1 polymer ?
#
loop_
_entity_poly.entity_id
_entity_poly.type
_entity_poly.pdbx_seq_one_letter_code
_entity_poly.pdbx_strand_id
1 'polypeptide(L)'
;MDSDIHKRQLLTSEGEVIDLITSKDVERIRSYPKLGKPSLGADGKFVVAASIGTREDDKRRLEQLIQAGANAIVIDSSQGNSTYQLDMIKYAKKTFPEVDLIGGNVVTIGQTQNLIAAGVDGLRVGMGSGSICTTQEVCAVGRGQATAVYKVASYAKDHNVPVIADGGISYSGHIVKALSLGASTVMMGSFLAGSHEAPGAYEYKDGHRVKKYRGMGSLEAMTKGSDARYLGDTLKLKVAQGVVGAVADKGSVLRFIPYTMQAVKQGFQDLGASSLQSAHDLLRAETLRLEFKVLFFADIYSQAKKLTFSLGNLSLPGEDRRRSSGGRDPRAGVVREEIILAPIFDRGRAYWFSACVPSKVGSGSPDSV
;
A
#
# COMPACT_ATOMS: atom_id res chain seq x y z
N MET A 1 -13.18 -17.82 37.04
CA MET A 1 -14.19 -17.77 35.96
C MET A 1 -14.34 -19.20 35.48
N ASP A 2 -15.54 -19.77 35.58
CA ASP A 2 -15.84 -21.14 35.19
C ASP A 2 -15.34 -21.44 33.77
N SER A 3 -14.63 -22.55 33.63
CA SER A 3 -13.97 -23.01 32.40
C SER A 3 -14.94 -23.46 31.30
N ASP A 4 -16.23 -23.61 31.61
CA ASP A 4 -17.20 -24.29 30.74
C ASP A 4 -18.21 -23.35 30.05
N ILE A 5 -18.06 -22.04 30.23
CA ILE A 5 -18.95 -21.06 29.61
C ILE A 5 -18.45 -20.71 28.20
N HIS A 6 -19.00 -21.39 27.19
CA HIS A 6 -18.65 -21.17 25.78
C HIS A 6 -19.30 -19.94 25.14
N LYS A 7 -20.31 -19.36 25.79
CA LYS A 7 -21.12 -18.24 25.28
C LYS A 7 -21.56 -17.36 26.43
N ARG A 8 -21.41 -16.04 26.30
CA ARG A 8 -21.86 -15.06 27.29
C ARG A 8 -22.69 -13.97 26.62
N GLN A 9 -23.90 -13.77 27.11
CA GLN A 9 -24.77 -12.70 26.66
C GLN A 9 -24.36 -11.38 27.33
N LEU A 10 -24.32 -10.31 26.55
CA LEU A 10 -24.29 -8.94 27.03
C LEU A 10 -25.73 -8.47 27.17
N LEU A 11 -26.11 -8.02 28.37
CA LEU A 11 -27.48 -7.62 28.69
C LEU A 11 -27.55 -6.10 28.95
N THR A 12 -28.69 -5.48 28.66
CA THR A 12 -29.05 -4.17 29.19
C THR A 12 -29.30 -4.25 30.70
N SER A 13 -29.41 -3.11 31.37
CA SER A 13 -29.84 -3.04 32.78
C SER A 13 -31.24 -3.62 33.01
N GLU A 14 -32.06 -3.71 31.96
CA GLU A 14 -33.43 -4.22 31.96
C GLU A 14 -33.50 -5.73 31.64
N GLY A 15 -32.34 -6.37 31.38
CA GLY A 15 -32.24 -7.80 31.12
C GLY A 15 -32.39 -8.20 29.64
N GLU A 16 -32.44 -7.24 28.72
CA GLU A 16 -32.50 -7.53 27.28
C GLU A 16 -31.13 -7.88 26.72
N VAL A 17 -31.06 -8.87 25.82
CA VAL A 17 -29.81 -9.30 25.19
C VAL A 17 -29.39 -8.29 24.11
N ILE A 18 -28.23 -7.67 24.29
CA ILE A 18 -27.61 -6.74 23.33
C ILE A 18 -26.68 -7.48 22.36
N ASP A 19 -25.90 -8.43 22.88
CA ASP A 19 -24.87 -9.11 22.09
C ASP A 19 -24.49 -10.48 22.71
N LEU A 20 -23.77 -11.31 21.97
CA LEU A 20 -23.29 -12.62 22.40
C LEU A 20 -21.80 -12.79 22.09
N ILE A 21 -21.00 -12.92 23.15
CA ILE A 21 -19.57 -13.20 23.03
C ILE A 21 -19.34 -14.70 23.20
N THR A 22 -18.65 -15.34 22.24
CA THR A 22 -18.31 -16.76 22.34
C THR A 22 -16.86 -16.98 22.79
N SER A 23 -16.56 -18.14 23.37
CA SER A 23 -15.17 -18.53 23.69
C SER A 23 -14.29 -18.56 22.44
N LYS A 24 -14.86 -18.95 21.30
CA LYS A 24 -14.19 -18.89 19.98
C LYS A 24 -13.83 -17.46 19.58
N ASP A 25 -14.68 -16.47 19.89
CA ASP A 25 -14.36 -15.06 19.63
C ASP A 25 -13.18 -14.61 20.48
N VAL A 26 -13.17 -14.97 21.76
CA VAL A 26 -12.06 -14.64 22.67
C VAL A 26 -10.75 -15.32 22.23
N GLU A 27 -10.79 -16.60 21.89
CA GLU A 27 -9.64 -17.34 21.37
C GLU A 27 -9.13 -16.75 20.06
N ARG A 28 -10.02 -16.46 19.12
CA ARG A 28 -9.70 -15.80 17.85
C ARG A 28 -9.03 -14.45 18.09
N ILE A 29 -9.59 -13.59 18.94
CA ILE A 29 -9.02 -12.28 19.28
C ILE A 29 -7.64 -12.43 19.94
N ARG A 30 -7.48 -13.38 20.86
CA ARG A 30 -6.20 -13.68 21.52
C ARG A 30 -5.15 -14.27 20.57
N SER A 31 -5.59 -14.99 19.54
CA SER A 31 -4.71 -15.63 18.54
C SER A 31 -4.11 -14.64 17.55
N TYR A 32 -4.74 -13.46 17.39
CA TYR A 32 -4.16 -12.43 16.56
C TYR A 32 -2.84 -11.95 17.17
N PRO A 33 -1.79 -11.75 16.35
CA PRO A 33 -0.55 -11.17 16.84
C PRO A 33 -0.86 -9.86 17.57
N LYS A 34 -0.08 -9.53 18.61
CA LYS A 34 -0.18 -8.27 19.38
C LYS A 34 0.17 -7.02 18.54
N LEU A 35 -0.45 -6.87 17.39
CA LEU A 35 -0.48 -5.67 16.60
C LEU A 35 -1.55 -4.73 17.18
N GLY A 36 -1.50 -3.46 16.75
CA GLY A 36 -2.33 -2.39 17.31
C GLY A 36 -3.84 -2.69 17.30
N LYS A 37 -4.61 -1.80 17.94
CA LYS A 37 -6.07 -1.94 18.00
C LYS A 37 -6.64 -2.13 16.57
N PRO A 38 -7.59 -3.05 16.37
CA PRO A 38 -8.23 -3.22 15.08
C PRO A 38 -8.87 -1.90 14.63
N SER A 39 -8.94 -1.68 13.32
CA SER A 39 -9.74 -0.58 12.76
C SER A 39 -11.21 -0.91 12.95
N LEU A 40 -11.83 -0.29 13.96
CA LEU A 40 -13.26 -0.41 14.23
C LEU A 40 -13.98 0.87 13.81
N GLY A 41 -15.18 0.73 13.27
CA GLY A 41 -16.08 1.83 13.01
C GLY A 41 -16.67 2.39 14.31
N ALA A 42 -17.45 3.47 14.19
CA ALA A 42 -18.13 4.09 15.34
C ALA A 42 -19.10 3.13 16.05
N ASP A 43 -19.57 2.09 15.36
CA ASP A 43 -20.44 1.03 15.85
C ASP A 43 -19.68 -0.13 16.53
N GLY A 44 -18.34 -0.05 16.64
CA GLY A 44 -17.51 -1.09 17.23
C GLY A 44 -17.25 -2.30 16.31
N LYS A 45 -17.75 -2.30 15.07
CA LYS A 45 -17.52 -3.38 14.09
C LYS A 45 -16.28 -3.11 13.25
N PHE A 46 -15.76 -4.15 12.59
CA PHE A 46 -14.62 -3.98 11.68
C PHE A 46 -14.95 -3.04 10.52
N VAL A 47 -14.03 -2.12 10.23
CA VAL A 47 -14.17 -1.21 9.09
C VAL A 47 -14.15 -2.00 7.79
N VAL A 48 -15.13 -1.77 6.93
CA VAL A 48 -15.21 -2.32 5.58
C VAL A 48 -15.56 -1.22 4.57
N ALA A 49 -14.84 -1.23 3.45
CA ALA A 49 -15.13 -0.37 2.31
C ALA A 49 -15.52 -1.22 1.11
N ALA A 50 -16.37 -0.67 0.24
CA ALA A 50 -16.84 -1.36 -0.96
C ALA A 50 -16.64 -0.50 -2.21
N SER A 51 -16.37 -1.15 -3.35
CA SER A 51 -16.19 -0.47 -4.63
C SER A 51 -17.46 -0.47 -5.48
N ILE A 52 -17.74 0.64 -6.14
CA ILE A 52 -18.80 0.77 -7.16
C ILE A 52 -18.24 1.36 -8.46
N GLY A 53 -18.97 1.21 -9.56
CA GLY A 53 -18.69 1.89 -10.82
C GLY A 53 -19.26 3.30 -10.86
N THR A 54 -19.51 3.80 -12.08
CA THR A 54 -20.01 5.16 -12.33
C THR A 54 -21.28 5.15 -13.19
N ARG A 55 -21.96 4.01 -13.33
CA ARG A 55 -23.17 3.89 -14.15
C ARG A 55 -24.42 4.14 -13.31
N GLU A 56 -25.55 4.39 -13.97
CA GLU A 56 -26.82 4.64 -13.28
C GLU A 56 -27.22 3.47 -12.36
N ASP A 57 -27.01 2.23 -12.81
CA ASP A 57 -27.28 1.03 -12.01
C ASP A 57 -26.41 0.93 -10.74
N ASP A 58 -25.23 1.58 -10.74
CA ASP A 58 -24.37 1.63 -9.55
C ASP A 58 -24.98 2.47 -8.41
N LYS A 59 -25.97 3.33 -8.69
CA LYS A 59 -26.70 4.07 -7.63
C LYS A 59 -27.48 3.14 -6.71
N ARG A 60 -28.11 2.11 -7.27
CA ARG A 60 -28.80 1.08 -6.48
C ARG A 60 -27.79 0.26 -5.66
N ARG A 61 -26.64 -0.06 -6.25
CA ARG A 61 -25.56 -0.77 -5.55
C ARG A 61 -25.02 0.06 -4.37
N LEU A 62 -24.82 1.35 -4.58
CA LEU A 62 -24.41 2.30 -3.54
C LEU A 62 -25.38 2.25 -2.34
N GLU A 63 -26.68 2.39 -2.59
CA GLU A 63 -27.71 2.34 -1.56
C GLU A 63 -27.66 1.03 -0.77
N GLN A 64 -27.60 -0.11 -1.46
CA GLN A 64 -27.55 -1.43 -0.82
C GLN A 64 -26.29 -1.63 0.04
N LEU A 65 -25.13 -1.12 -0.41
CA LEU A 65 -23.87 -1.22 0.34
C LEU A 65 -23.90 -0.36 1.61
N ILE A 66 -24.47 0.83 1.53
CA ILE A 66 -24.63 1.71 2.70
C ILE A 66 -25.59 1.08 3.71
N GLN A 67 -26.73 0.55 3.24
CA GLN A 67 -27.69 -0.17 4.10
C GLN A 67 -27.05 -1.41 4.76
N ALA A 68 -26.12 -2.08 4.08
CA ALA A 68 -25.35 -3.20 4.64
C ALA A 68 -24.27 -2.76 5.64
N GLY A 69 -24.03 -1.45 5.82
CA GLY A 69 -23.09 -0.91 6.79
C GLY A 69 -21.67 -0.70 6.27
N ALA A 70 -21.47 -0.48 4.96
CA ALA A 70 -20.16 -0.08 4.45
C ALA A 70 -19.75 1.29 5.01
N ASN A 71 -18.54 1.38 5.58
CA ASN A 71 -18.04 2.62 6.18
C ASN A 71 -17.54 3.63 5.15
N ALA A 72 -17.07 3.16 4.00
CA ALA A 72 -16.61 4.00 2.91
C ALA A 72 -16.92 3.37 1.56
N ILE A 73 -17.13 4.20 0.54
CA ILE A 73 -17.36 3.77 -0.84
C ILE A 73 -16.23 4.26 -1.73
N VAL A 74 -15.66 3.34 -2.50
CA VAL A 74 -14.64 3.64 -3.51
C VAL A 74 -15.31 3.69 -4.89
N ILE A 75 -15.38 4.87 -5.49
CA ILE A 75 -15.87 5.01 -6.86
C ILE A 75 -14.70 4.72 -7.81
N ASP A 76 -14.73 3.54 -8.43
CA ASP A 76 -13.57 2.95 -9.08
C ASP A 76 -13.65 3.04 -10.61
N SER A 77 -12.88 3.97 -11.19
CA SER A 77 -12.70 4.10 -12.64
C SER A 77 -11.22 3.95 -13.01
N SER A 78 -10.95 3.52 -14.25
CA SER A 78 -9.60 3.56 -14.81
C SER A 78 -9.05 5.00 -14.93
N GLN A 79 -9.93 5.97 -15.20
CA GLN A 79 -9.64 7.40 -15.24
C GLN A 79 -10.79 8.16 -14.54
N GLY A 80 -10.52 8.69 -13.36
CA GLY A 80 -11.55 9.20 -12.45
C GLY A 80 -12.10 10.58 -12.81
N ASN A 81 -11.36 11.39 -13.57
CA ASN A 81 -11.83 12.72 -13.98
C ASN A 81 -12.73 12.63 -15.22
N SER A 82 -13.95 12.14 -15.02
CA SER A 82 -14.98 12.02 -16.04
C SER A 82 -16.29 12.61 -15.53
N THR A 83 -17.16 13.08 -16.43
CA THR A 83 -18.49 13.58 -16.06
C THR A 83 -19.27 12.54 -15.26
N TYR A 84 -19.26 11.28 -15.68
CA TYR A 84 -19.91 10.16 -14.98
C TYR A 84 -19.48 10.03 -13.51
N GLN A 85 -18.18 10.09 -13.23
CA GLN A 85 -17.69 9.97 -11.85
C GLN A 85 -18.01 11.22 -11.04
N LEU A 86 -17.83 12.42 -11.62
CA LEU A 86 -18.15 13.67 -10.94
C LEU A 86 -19.63 13.75 -10.56
N ASP A 87 -20.51 13.30 -11.45
CA ASP A 87 -21.95 13.27 -11.21
C ASP A 87 -22.33 12.19 -10.17
N MET A 88 -21.67 11.03 -10.20
CA MET A 88 -21.84 10.00 -9.17
C MET A 88 -21.40 10.49 -7.78
N ILE A 89 -20.27 11.19 -7.67
CA ILE A 89 -19.79 11.78 -6.40
C ILE A 89 -20.83 12.77 -5.87
N LYS A 90 -21.27 13.71 -6.71
CA LYS A 90 -22.28 14.71 -6.32
C LYS A 90 -23.59 14.06 -5.88
N TYR A 91 -24.06 13.05 -6.62
CA TYR A 91 -25.25 12.29 -6.26
C TYR A 91 -25.08 11.60 -4.91
N ALA A 92 -23.95 10.92 -4.70
CA ALA A 92 -23.67 10.18 -3.48
C ALA A 92 -23.58 11.12 -2.26
N LYS A 93 -22.83 12.24 -2.33
CA LYS A 93 -22.76 13.22 -1.23
C LYS A 93 -24.10 13.90 -0.96
N LYS A 94 -24.94 14.11 -1.99
CA LYS A 94 -26.29 14.66 -1.80
C LYS A 94 -27.22 13.68 -1.09
N THR A 95 -27.13 12.40 -1.44
CA THR A 95 -28.08 11.36 -0.97
C THR A 95 -27.64 10.76 0.37
N PHE A 96 -26.34 10.62 0.57
CA PHE A 96 -25.71 9.98 1.73
C PHE A 96 -24.53 10.83 2.22
N PRO A 97 -24.78 11.99 2.86
CA PRO A 97 -23.71 12.94 3.22
C PRO A 97 -22.70 12.38 4.21
N GLU A 98 -23.13 11.44 5.06
CA GLU A 98 -22.34 10.84 6.13
C GLU A 98 -21.37 9.74 5.67
N VAL A 99 -21.49 9.23 4.44
CA VAL A 99 -20.59 8.19 3.95
C VAL A 99 -19.31 8.79 3.40
N ASP A 100 -18.18 8.22 3.80
CA ASP A 100 -16.88 8.59 3.22
C ASP A 100 -16.79 8.11 1.77
N LEU A 101 -16.54 9.03 0.85
CA LEU A 101 -16.37 8.75 -0.57
C LEU A 101 -14.92 8.90 -1.01
N ILE A 102 -14.36 7.80 -1.51
CA ILE A 102 -13.03 7.75 -2.11
C ILE A 102 -13.18 7.78 -3.63
N GLY A 103 -12.71 8.85 -4.27
CA GLY A 103 -12.74 8.99 -5.73
C GLY A 103 -11.43 8.62 -6.40
N GLY A 104 -11.51 8.02 -7.58
CA GLY A 104 -10.33 7.68 -8.37
C GLY A 104 -10.60 6.89 -9.66
N ASN A 105 -9.56 6.58 -10.43
CA ASN A 105 -8.17 6.90 -10.14
C ASN A 105 -7.72 8.23 -10.78
N VAL A 106 -6.87 8.99 -10.09
CA VAL A 106 -6.25 10.22 -10.62
C VAL A 106 -4.72 10.14 -10.60
N VAL A 107 -4.06 10.92 -11.47
CA VAL A 107 -2.59 11.03 -11.55
C VAL A 107 -2.09 12.47 -11.73
N THR A 108 -2.98 13.47 -11.79
CA THR A 108 -2.64 14.89 -11.95
C THR A 108 -3.36 15.80 -10.95
N ILE A 109 -2.83 17.01 -10.76
CA ILE A 109 -3.42 18.04 -9.90
C ILE A 109 -4.77 18.50 -10.46
N GLY A 110 -4.90 18.73 -11.78
CA GLY A 110 -6.17 19.17 -12.37
C GLY A 110 -7.29 18.14 -12.21
N GLN A 111 -6.98 16.84 -12.32
CA GLN A 111 -7.94 15.78 -12.02
C GLN A 111 -8.35 15.80 -10.53
N THR A 112 -7.36 16.00 -9.66
CA THR A 112 -7.57 16.08 -8.20
C THR A 112 -8.47 17.25 -7.81
N GLN A 113 -8.24 18.42 -8.39
CA GLN A 113 -9.06 19.63 -8.20
C GLN A 113 -10.53 19.34 -8.48
N ASN A 114 -10.83 18.71 -9.61
CA ASN A 114 -12.19 18.41 -10.00
C ASN A 114 -12.87 17.43 -9.04
N LEU A 115 -12.17 16.38 -8.59
CA LEU A 115 -12.73 15.41 -7.65
C LEU A 115 -12.95 16.01 -6.26
N ILE A 116 -11.99 16.79 -5.75
CA ILE A 116 -12.15 17.50 -4.47
C ILE A 116 -13.32 18.48 -4.55
N ALA A 117 -13.42 19.26 -5.63
CA ALA A 117 -14.53 20.19 -5.84
C ALA A 117 -15.90 19.48 -5.96
N ALA A 118 -15.92 18.22 -6.44
CA ALA A 118 -17.13 17.41 -6.45
C ALA A 118 -17.53 16.87 -5.07
N GLY A 119 -16.60 16.85 -4.10
CA GLY A 119 -16.86 16.50 -2.70
C GLY A 119 -16.36 15.12 -2.26
N VAL A 120 -15.26 14.61 -2.84
CA VAL A 120 -14.63 13.38 -2.33
C VAL A 120 -13.98 13.62 -0.97
N ASP A 121 -14.07 12.63 -0.08
CA ASP A 121 -13.44 12.61 1.24
C ASP A 121 -12.06 11.94 1.21
N GLY A 122 -11.73 11.24 0.12
CA GLY A 122 -10.42 10.64 -0.10
C GLY A 122 -10.10 10.44 -1.59
N LEU A 123 -8.82 10.33 -1.92
CA LEU A 123 -8.36 10.18 -3.29
C LEU A 123 -7.58 8.89 -3.50
N ARG A 124 -7.93 8.15 -4.54
CA ARG A 124 -7.18 6.98 -5.00
C ARG A 124 -6.29 7.37 -6.18
N VAL A 125 -4.98 7.22 -6.01
CA VAL A 125 -3.96 7.73 -6.95
C VAL A 125 -3.22 6.59 -7.62
N GLY A 126 -3.23 6.58 -8.94
CA GLY A 126 -2.44 5.65 -9.76
C GLY A 126 -3.14 5.20 -11.03
N MET A 127 -2.45 5.26 -12.16
CA MET A 127 -2.98 4.83 -13.46
C MET A 127 -1.87 4.17 -14.28
N GLY A 128 -2.07 2.88 -14.60
CA GLY A 128 -1.09 2.09 -15.36
C GLY A 128 0.10 1.55 -14.56
N SER A 129 0.22 1.85 -13.26
CA SER A 129 1.36 1.43 -12.41
C SER A 129 1.18 0.05 -11.76
N GLY A 130 -0.02 -0.53 -11.84
CA GLY A 130 -0.31 -1.85 -11.27
C GLY A 130 0.49 -2.97 -11.95
N SER A 131 0.91 -3.99 -11.19
CA SER A 131 1.79 -5.07 -11.70
C SER A 131 1.20 -5.92 -12.83
N ILE A 132 -0.08 -5.77 -13.12
CA ILE A 132 -0.80 -6.48 -14.18
C ILE A 132 -1.64 -5.52 -15.04
N CYS A 133 -1.43 -4.22 -14.88
CA CYS A 133 -2.08 -3.20 -15.68
C CYS A 133 -1.22 -2.95 -16.92
N THR A 134 -1.85 -2.88 -18.09
CA THR A 134 -1.18 -2.57 -19.35
C THR A 134 -1.69 -1.27 -19.98
N THR A 135 -2.38 -0.42 -19.21
CA THR A 135 -2.97 0.83 -19.72
C THR A 135 -1.92 1.77 -20.31
N GLN A 136 -0.72 1.86 -19.73
CA GLN A 136 0.33 2.70 -20.30
C GLN A 136 0.92 2.12 -21.58
N GLU A 137 0.97 0.79 -21.71
CA GLU A 137 1.45 0.07 -22.90
C GLU A 137 0.46 0.19 -24.04
N VAL A 138 -0.82 -0.05 -23.75
CA VAL A 138 -1.88 -0.20 -24.75
C VAL A 138 -2.51 1.14 -25.10
N CYS A 139 -2.72 2.01 -24.12
CA CYS A 139 -3.40 3.29 -24.32
C CYS A 139 -2.45 4.50 -24.28
N ALA A 140 -1.17 4.31 -23.97
CA ALA A 140 -0.20 5.39 -23.77
C ALA A 140 -0.60 6.43 -22.70
N VAL A 141 -1.51 6.08 -21.79
CA VAL A 141 -1.98 6.96 -20.71
C VAL A 141 -1.53 6.43 -19.36
N GLY A 142 -0.93 7.31 -18.56
CA GLY A 142 -0.58 7.05 -17.17
C GLY A 142 0.48 8.04 -16.68
N ARG A 143 1.07 7.73 -15.53
CA ARG A 143 2.14 8.54 -14.94
C ARG A 143 2.99 7.69 -14.02
N GLY A 144 4.28 8.00 -13.92
CA GLY A 144 5.15 7.41 -12.91
C GLY A 144 4.55 7.58 -11.51
N GLN A 145 4.36 6.47 -10.80
CA GLN A 145 3.54 6.40 -9.59
C GLN A 145 4.04 7.33 -8.48
N ALA A 146 5.35 7.38 -8.24
CA ALA A 146 5.96 8.26 -7.27
C ALA A 146 5.63 9.74 -7.54
N THR A 147 5.79 10.18 -8.79
CA THR A 147 5.46 11.54 -9.22
C THR A 147 3.96 11.84 -9.10
N ALA A 148 3.11 10.88 -9.42
CA ALA A 148 1.66 11.03 -9.29
C ALA A 148 1.27 11.23 -7.82
N VAL A 149 1.74 10.35 -6.93
CA VAL A 149 1.51 10.43 -5.48
C VAL A 149 2.00 11.74 -4.92
N TYR A 150 3.26 12.11 -5.17
CA TYR A 150 3.85 13.34 -4.66
C TYR A 150 3.05 14.59 -5.06
N LYS A 151 2.73 14.73 -6.36
CA LYS A 151 2.01 15.91 -6.85
C LYS A 151 0.57 15.97 -6.38
N VAL A 152 -0.14 14.83 -6.35
CA VAL A 152 -1.52 14.78 -5.88
C VAL A 152 -1.58 15.03 -4.38
N ALA A 153 -0.72 14.39 -3.58
CA ALA A 153 -0.66 14.59 -2.13
C ALA A 153 -0.27 16.02 -1.74
N SER A 154 0.68 16.62 -2.47
CA SER A 154 1.10 18.01 -2.24
C SER A 154 -0.04 19.01 -2.40
N TYR A 155 -0.98 18.74 -3.30
CA TYR A 155 -2.18 19.56 -3.50
C TYR A 155 -3.31 19.18 -2.54
N ALA A 156 -3.59 17.89 -2.38
CA ALA A 156 -4.71 17.40 -1.57
C ALA A 156 -4.59 17.75 -0.09
N LYS A 157 -3.35 17.92 0.42
CA LYS A 157 -3.10 18.36 1.80
C LYS A 157 -3.76 19.71 2.13
N ASP A 158 -3.76 20.65 1.18
CA ASP A 158 -4.27 22.02 1.41
C ASP A 158 -5.81 22.01 1.54
N HIS A 159 -6.43 20.88 1.16
CA HIS A 159 -7.85 20.60 1.29
C HIS A 159 -8.16 19.56 2.37
N ASN A 160 -7.16 19.10 3.14
CA ASN A 160 -7.30 18.01 4.12
C ASN A 160 -7.86 16.70 3.55
N VAL A 161 -7.62 16.41 2.27
CA VAL A 161 -8.09 15.18 1.62
C VAL A 161 -6.96 14.13 1.60
N PRO A 162 -7.12 12.97 2.29
CA PRO A 162 -6.12 11.92 2.31
C PRO A 162 -5.92 11.25 0.94
N VAL A 163 -4.70 10.79 0.70
CA VAL A 163 -4.30 10.15 -0.56
C VAL A 163 -3.93 8.69 -0.34
N ILE A 164 -4.52 7.81 -1.15
CA ILE A 164 -4.22 6.38 -1.24
C ILE A 164 -3.33 6.15 -2.46
N ALA A 165 -2.09 5.72 -2.25
CA ALA A 165 -1.22 5.30 -3.34
C ALA A 165 -1.59 3.88 -3.79
N ASP A 166 -2.18 3.75 -4.98
CA ASP A 166 -2.67 2.48 -5.51
C ASP A 166 -1.85 1.99 -6.71
N GLY A 167 -1.32 0.78 -6.59
CA GLY A 167 -0.53 0.15 -7.64
C GLY A 167 0.98 0.37 -7.53
N GLY A 168 1.75 -0.51 -8.16
CA GLY A 168 3.20 -0.44 -8.21
C GLY A 168 3.93 -0.83 -6.91
N ILE A 169 3.25 -1.33 -5.88
CA ILE A 169 3.86 -1.74 -4.60
C ILE A 169 4.27 -3.23 -4.65
N SER A 170 5.58 -3.50 -4.67
CA SER A 170 6.14 -4.86 -4.78
C SER A 170 6.80 -5.36 -3.49
N TYR A 171 7.34 -4.46 -2.66
CA TYR A 171 7.97 -4.77 -1.37
C TYR A 171 7.81 -3.61 -0.38
N SER A 172 8.16 -3.84 0.89
CA SER A 172 8.00 -2.87 1.99
C SER A 172 8.67 -1.53 1.72
N GLY A 173 9.82 -1.50 1.04
CA GLY A 173 10.47 -0.28 0.58
C GLY A 173 9.54 0.60 -0.27
N HIS A 174 8.74 0.03 -1.18
CA HIS A 174 7.77 0.81 -1.96
C HIS A 174 6.71 1.47 -1.07
N ILE A 175 6.32 0.82 0.02
CA ILE A 175 5.35 1.35 0.98
C ILE A 175 5.95 2.56 1.69
N VAL A 176 7.16 2.41 2.25
CA VAL A 176 7.89 3.50 2.93
C VAL A 176 7.97 4.72 2.03
N LYS A 177 8.31 4.50 0.77
CA LYS A 177 8.46 5.50 -0.26
C LYS A 177 7.16 6.22 -0.60
N ALA A 178 6.10 5.48 -0.90
CA ALA A 178 4.80 6.07 -1.19
C ALA A 178 4.28 6.92 -0.01
N LEU A 179 4.39 6.39 1.21
CA LEU A 179 4.02 7.10 2.44
C LEU A 179 4.88 8.35 2.65
N SER A 180 6.20 8.26 2.46
CA SER A 180 7.12 9.39 2.61
C SER A 180 6.89 10.48 1.57
N LEU A 181 6.35 10.15 0.38
CA LEU A 181 5.98 11.12 -0.66
C LEU A 181 4.65 11.85 -0.40
N GLY A 182 3.99 11.60 0.74
CA GLY A 182 2.75 12.29 1.11
C GLY A 182 1.49 11.45 1.03
N ALA A 183 1.57 10.17 0.61
CA ALA A 183 0.40 9.29 0.72
C ALA A 183 0.03 9.07 2.20
N SER A 184 -1.28 9.04 2.48
CA SER A 184 -1.83 8.70 3.79
C SER A 184 -1.86 7.18 3.97
N THR A 185 -2.17 6.44 2.90
CA THR A 185 -2.20 4.97 2.90
C THR A 185 -1.73 4.41 1.55
N VAL A 186 -1.50 3.09 1.50
CA VAL A 186 -1.17 2.37 0.26
C VAL A 186 -2.19 1.27 0.01
N MET A 187 -2.60 1.11 -1.26
CA MET A 187 -3.45 0.01 -1.71
C MET A 187 -2.62 -0.98 -2.51
N MET A 188 -2.73 -2.27 -2.14
CA MET A 188 -1.81 -3.29 -2.61
C MET A 188 -2.56 -4.52 -3.13
N GLY A 189 -2.49 -4.76 -4.44
CA GLY A 189 -3.07 -5.94 -5.08
C GLY A 189 -2.14 -7.16 -5.04
N SER A 190 -1.16 -7.23 -5.94
CA SER A 190 -0.23 -8.36 -6.07
C SER A 190 0.57 -8.65 -4.79
N PHE A 191 0.84 -7.62 -3.98
CA PHE A 191 1.49 -7.77 -2.68
C PHE A 191 0.72 -8.73 -1.77
N LEU A 192 -0.61 -8.74 -1.81
CA LEU A 192 -1.48 -9.54 -0.94
C LEU A 192 -2.14 -10.75 -1.65
N ALA A 193 -2.19 -10.76 -2.98
CA ALA A 193 -2.95 -11.75 -3.76
C ALA A 193 -2.52 -13.22 -3.56
N GLY A 194 -1.28 -13.47 -3.12
CA GLY A 194 -0.77 -14.81 -2.83
C GLY A 194 -1.08 -15.32 -1.43
N SER A 195 -1.78 -14.54 -0.60
CA SER A 195 -2.09 -14.91 0.79
C SER A 195 -3.20 -15.96 0.88
N HIS A 196 -3.28 -16.64 2.03
CA HIS A 196 -4.33 -17.62 2.30
C HIS A 196 -5.73 -17.00 2.17
N GLU A 197 -5.91 -15.78 2.69
CA GLU A 197 -7.16 -15.05 2.79
C GLU A 197 -7.61 -14.44 1.44
N ALA A 198 -6.69 -14.28 0.50
CA ALA A 198 -7.05 -13.83 -0.85
C ALA A 198 -7.97 -14.86 -1.54
N PRO A 199 -9.00 -14.42 -2.29
CA PRO A 199 -9.90 -15.34 -2.98
C PRO A 199 -9.20 -16.13 -4.09
N GLY A 200 -9.75 -17.30 -4.42
CA GLY A 200 -9.23 -18.20 -5.46
C GLY A 200 -8.50 -19.42 -4.90
N ALA A 201 -8.43 -20.47 -5.73
CA ALA A 201 -7.75 -21.72 -5.39
C ALA A 201 -6.24 -21.62 -5.65
N TYR A 202 -5.48 -22.43 -4.92
CA TYR A 202 -4.07 -22.65 -5.22
C TYR A 202 -3.91 -23.61 -6.40
N GLU A 203 -2.94 -23.32 -7.25
CA GLU A 203 -2.50 -24.15 -8.35
C GLU A 203 -1.00 -24.45 -8.18
N TYR A 204 -0.53 -25.55 -8.74
CA TYR A 204 0.90 -25.85 -8.80
C TYR A 204 1.43 -25.48 -10.17
N LYS A 205 2.47 -24.63 -10.19
CA LYS A 205 3.18 -24.27 -11.41
C LYS A 205 4.67 -24.44 -11.16
N ASP A 206 5.32 -25.27 -11.97
CA ASP A 206 6.75 -25.56 -11.89
C ASP A 206 7.19 -26.00 -10.46
N GLY A 207 6.36 -26.82 -9.81
CA GLY A 207 6.61 -27.30 -8.44
C GLY A 207 6.30 -26.29 -7.32
N HIS A 208 5.90 -25.06 -7.66
CA HIS A 208 5.56 -24.02 -6.70
C HIS A 208 4.06 -23.81 -6.56
N ARG A 209 3.60 -23.61 -5.32
CA ARG A 209 2.21 -23.25 -5.02
C ARG A 209 1.96 -21.78 -5.38
N VAL A 210 1.01 -21.52 -6.25
CA VAL A 210 0.67 -20.19 -6.76
C VAL A 210 -0.84 -19.92 -6.71
N LYS A 211 -1.25 -18.65 -6.70
CA LYS A 211 -2.65 -18.23 -6.93
C LYS A 211 -2.76 -17.44 -8.22
N LYS A 212 -3.88 -17.61 -8.92
CA LYS A 212 -4.22 -16.81 -10.09
C LYS A 212 -4.49 -15.35 -9.68
N TYR A 213 -3.88 -14.40 -10.38
CA TYR A 213 -4.05 -12.97 -10.15
C TYR A 213 -4.32 -12.27 -11.49
N ARG A 214 -5.45 -11.55 -11.60
CA ARG A 214 -5.89 -10.94 -12.87
C ARG A 214 -6.28 -9.48 -12.72
N GLY A 215 -5.99 -8.71 -13.76
CA GLY A 215 -6.23 -7.27 -13.78
C GLY A 215 -7.70 -7.04 -14.08
N MET A 216 -8.29 -6.00 -13.52
CA MET A 216 -9.66 -5.63 -13.85
C MET A 216 -9.80 -5.29 -15.34
N GLY A 217 -8.72 -4.84 -16.00
CA GLY A 217 -8.69 -4.60 -17.44
C GLY A 217 -8.35 -5.82 -18.30
N SER A 218 -8.23 -7.01 -17.70
CA SER A 218 -8.02 -8.25 -18.46
C SER A 218 -9.34 -8.74 -19.06
N LEU A 219 -9.28 -9.38 -20.23
CA LEU A 219 -10.48 -9.92 -20.89
C LEU A 219 -11.30 -10.84 -19.96
N GLU A 220 -10.64 -11.65 -19.14
CA GLU A 220 -11.32 -12.53 -18.17
C GLU A 220 -12.10 -11.75 -17.12
N ALA A 221 -11.54 -10.66 -16.60
CA ALA A 221 -12.22 -9.81 -15.63
C ALA A 221 -13.33 -8.99 -16.31
N MET A 222 -13.10 -8.49 -17.52
CA MET A 222 -14.07 -7.65 -18.24
C MET A 222 -15.33 -8.46 -18.59
N THR A 223 -15.17 -9.70 -19.04
CA THR A 223 -16.31 -10.63 -19.27
C THR A 223 -17.09 -10.93 -17.99
N LYS A 224 -16.49 -10.76 -16.80
CA LYS A 224 -17.13 -10.93 -15.49
C LYS A 224 -17.63 -9.61 -14.86
N GLY A 225 -17.80 -8.55 -15.65
CA GLY A 225 -18.48 -7.33 -15.25
C GLY A 225 -17.59 -6.13 -14.89
N SER A 226 -16.28 -6.21 -15.12
CA SER A 226 -15.39 -5.04 -14.92
C SER A 226 -15.22 -4.16 -16.15
N ASP A 227 -15.93 -4.47 -17.23
CA ASP A 227 -15.86 -3.77 -18.52
C ASP A 227 -16.25 -2.27 -18.44
N ALA A 228 -17.27 -1.97 -17.62
CA ALA A 228 -17.75 -0.61 -17.41
C ALA A 228 -16.65 0.34 -16.89
N ARG A 229 -15.66 -0.19 -16.16
CA ARG A 229 -14.49 0.55 -15.67
C ARG A 229 -13.61 1.10 -16.80
N TYR A 230 -13.65 0.48 -17.99
CA TYR A 230 -12.81 0.78 -19.14
C TYR A 230 -13.61 1.34 -20.32
N LEU A 231 -14.86 1.80 -20.08
CA LEU A 231 -15.76 2.34 -21.11
C LEU A 231 -16.05 1.35 -22.25
N GLY A 232 -15.89 0.04 -22.00
CA GLY A 232 -16.05 -1.01 -23.01
C GLY A 232 -17.46 -1.57 -23.10
N ASP A 233 -18.38 -1.14 -22.23
CA ASP A 233 -19.75 -1.64 -22.12
C ASP A 233 -20.60 -1.45 -23.40
N THR A 234 -20.22 -0.50 -24.27
CA THR A 234 -20.90 -0.24 -25.56
C THR A 234 -20.11 -0.72 -26.79
N LEU A 235 -18.89 -1.23 -26.61
CA LEU A 235 -17.99 -1.55 -27.72
C LEU A 235 -18.03 -3.04 -28.08
N LYS A 236 -18.19 -3.34 -29.38
CA LYS A 236 -18.12 -4.73 -29.89
C LYS A 236 -16.71 -5.33 -29.79
N LEU A 237 -15.67 -4.48 -29.90
CA LEU A 237 -14.28 -4.88 -29.77
C LEU A 237 -13.72 -4.39 -28.43
N LYS A 238 -13.35 -5.31 -27.55
CA LYS A 238 -12.81 -4.99 -26.22
C LYS A 238 -11.29 -4.89 -26.28
N VAL A 239 -10.75 -3.75 -25.85
CA VAL A 239 -9.30 -3.53 -25.76
C VAL A 239 -8.86 -3.85 -24.33
N ALA A 240 -8.05 -4.90 -24.17
CA ALA A 240 -7.55 -5.32 -22.87
C ALA A 240 -6.49 -4.36 -22.33
N GLN A 241 -6.71 -3.85 -21.12
CA GLN A 241 -5.79 -2.96 -20.39
C GLN A 241 -5.19 -3.63 -19.14
N GLY A 242 -5.25 -4.96 -19.09
CA GLY A 242 -4.59 -5.75 -18.06
C GLY A 242 -4.35 -7.19 -18.49
N VAL A 243 -3.48 -7.85 -17.75
CA VAL A 243 -3.08 -9.25 -17.98
C VAL A 243 -3.55 -10.16 -16.84
N VAL A 244 -3.45 -11.47 -17.11
CA VAL A 244 -3.64 -12.53 -16.13
C VAL A 244 -2.26 -13.11 -15.83
N GLY A 245 -1.96 -13.32 -14.57
CA GLY A 245 -0.73 -13.96 -14.12
C GLY A 245 -0.97 -14.87 -12.91
N ALA A 246 0.12 -15.33 -12.32
CA ALA A 246 0.11 -16.09 -11.08
C ALA A 246 1.07 -15.45 -10.08
N VAL A 247 0.69 -15.48 -8.81
CA VAL A 247 1.50 -14.98 -7.69
C VAL A 247 1.87 -16.15 -6.79
N ALA A 248 3.13 -16.19 -6.36
CA ALA A 248 3.60 -17.19 -5.41
C ALA A 248 2.81 -17.10 -4.10
N ASP A 249 2.65 -18.24 -3.43
CA ASP A 249 2.09 -18.31 -2.09
C ASP A 249 2.90 -17.47 -1.09
N LYS A 250 2.19 -16.69 -0.29
CA LYS A 250 2.76 -15.78 0.72
C LYS A 250 2.39 -16.16 2.16
N GLY A 251 1.66 -17.26 2.34
CA GLY A 251 1.14 -17.66 3.64
C GLY A 251 -0.03 -16.76 4.10
N SER A 252 -0.33 -16.80 5.39
CA SER A 252 -1.42 -16.00 5.97
C SER A 252 -1.02 -14.54 6.18
N VAL A 253 -1.96 -13.63 5.92
CA VAL A 253 -1.80 -12.20 6.24
C VAL A 253 -1.52 -11.96 7.72
N LEU A 254 -1.94 -12.88 8.60
CA LEU A 254 -1.71 -12.81 10.05
C LEU A 254 -0.22 -12.85 10.42
N ARG A 255 0.64 -13.38 9.54
CA ARG A 255 2.11 -13.33 9.72
C ARG A 255 2.74 -12.28 8.81
N PHE A 256 2.25 -12.19 7.58
CA PHE A 256 2.85 -11.35 6.54
C PHE A 256 2.69 -9.84 6.78
N ILE A 257 1.52 -9.39 7.25
CA ILE A 257 1.28 -7.98 7.59
C ILE A 257 2.13 -7.51 8.78
N PRO A 258 2.18 -8.22 9.93
CA PRO A 258 3.07 -7.84 11.04
C PRO A 258 4.52 -7.63 10.61
N TYR A 259 5.05 -8.57 9.82
CA TYR A 259 6.40 -8.47 9.28
C TYR A 259 6.56 -7.22 8.41
N THR A 260 5.62 -6.99 7.50
CA THR A 260 5.63 -5.82 6.61
C THR A 260 5.57 -4.51 7.41
N MET A 261 4.72 -4.44 8.44
CA MET A 261 4.62 -3.28 9.32
C MET A 261 5.94 -3.02 10.04
N GLN A 262 6.61 -4.06 10.55
CA GLN A 262 7.91 -3.91 11.19
C GLN A 262 8.98 -3.42 10.21
N ALA A 263 8.98 -3.93 8.98
CA ALA A 263 9.89 -3.46 7.93
C ALA A 263 9.64 -1.99 7.55
N VAL A 264 8.37 -1.55 7.51
CA VAL A 264 8.02 -0.14 7.28
C VAL A 264 8.48 0.73 8.45
N LYS A 265 8.27 0.29 9.70
CA LYS A 265 8.77 1.01 10.88
C LYS A 265 10.30 1.16 10.87
N GLN A 266 11.03 0.11 10.50
CA GLN A 266 12.48 0.19 10.32
C GLN A 266 12.85 1.21 9.24
N GLY A 267 12.16 1.18 8.08
CA GLY A 267 12.40 2.16 7.03
C GLY A 267 12.12 3.61 7.48
N PHE A 268 11.13 3.83 8.34
CA PHE A 268 10.85 5.13 8.94
C PHE A 268 11.91 5.54 9.97
N GLN A 269 12.42 4.59 10.77
CA GLN A 269 13.54 4.82 11.67
C GLN A 269 14.79 5.25 10.88
N ASP A 270 15.10 4.55 9.79
CA ASP A 270 16.26 4.86 8.94
C ASP A 270 16.07 6.20 8.21
N LEU A 271 14.83 6.57 7.90
CA LEU A 271 14.45 7.90 7.39
C LEU A 271 14.57 9.01 8.48
N GLY A 272 14.65 8.60 9.75
CA GLY A 272 14.58 9.46 10.94
C GLY A 272 13.21 10.11 11.17
N ALA A 273 12.13 9.48 10.72
CA ALA A 273 10.76 9.87 11.01
C ALA A 273 10.13 8.97 12.08
N SER A 274 9.59 9.58 13.14
CA SER A 274 8.93 8.85 14.24
C SER A 274 7.46 8.51 13.96
N SER A 275 6.87 9.10 12.91
CA SER A 275 5.49 8.91 12.52
C SER A 275 5.28 9.23 11.03
N LEU A 276 4.11 8.88 10.50
CA LEU A 276 3.71 9.27 9.13
C LEU A 276 3.71 10.79 8.97
N GLN A 277 3.12 11.49 9.94
CA GLN A 277 3.08 12.95 9.95
C GLN A 277 4.49 13.55 9.96
N SER A 278 5.39 13.01 10.78
CA SER A 278 6.79 13.44 10.84
C SER A 278 7.50 13.25 9.50
N ALA A 279 7.28 12.15 8.78
CA ALA A 279 7.85 11.97 7.44
C ALA A 279 7.35 13.03 6.45
N HIS A 280 6.05 13.37 6.51
CA HIS A 280 5.48 14.42 5.67
C HIS A 280 6.02 15.81 6.04
N ASP A 281 6.23 16.09 7.32
CA ASP A 281 6.84 17.33 7.79
C ASP A 281 8.29 17.45 7.30
N LEU A 282 9.08 16.37 7.40
CA LEU A 282 10.45 16.34 6.90
C LEU A 282 10.54 16.54 5.38
N LEU A 283 9.61 15.97 4.61
CA LEU A 283 9.51 16.21 3.17
C LEU A 283 9.25 17.68 2.88
N ARG A 284 8.30 18.29 3.60
CA ARG A 284 7.90 19.70 3.39
C ARG A 284 8.96 20.69 3.81
N ALA A 285 9.68 20.40 4.89
CA ALA A 285 10.79 21.21 5.37
C ALA A 285 12.04 21.07 4.50
N GLU A 286 12.00 20.23 3.45
CA GLU A 286 13.13 19.86 2.60
C GLU A 286 14.31 19.23 3.36
N THR A 287 14.09 18.80 4.60
CA THR A 287 15.06 18.04 5.40
C THR A 287 15.22 16.63 4.83
N LEU A 288 14.12 16.03 4.38
CA LEU A 288 14.16 14.77 3.65
C LEU A 288 14.65 15.03 2.21
N ARG A 289 15.84 14.54 1.87
CA ARG A 289 16.49 14.74 0.55
C ARG A 289 16.46 13.45 -0.27
N LEU A 290 15.80 13.48 -1.42
CA LEU A 290 15.68 12.32 -2.31
C LEU A 290 16.74 12.37 -3.42
N GLU A 291 17.31 11.21 -3.76
CA GLU A 291 18.35 11.08 -4.77
C GLU A 291 17.90 10.20 -5.94
N PHE A 292 18.29 10.60 -7.15
CA PHE A 292 18.04 9.83 -8.36
C PHE A 292 19.12 8.77 -8.55
N LYS A 293 18.75 7.52 -8.86
CA LYS A 293 19.73 6.45 -9.07
C LYS A 293 19.38 5.59 -10.28
N VAL A 294 20.40 5.30 -11.09
CA VAL A 294 20.32 4.38 -12.24
C VAL A 294 20.52 2.94 -11.76
N LEU A 295 19.62 2.04 -12.12
CA LEU A 295 19.52 0.68 -11.54
C LEU A 295 20.58 -0.33 -11.97
N PHE A 296 21.41 -0.02 -12.98
CA PHE A 296 22.29 -1.01 -13.61
C PHE A 296 23.19 -1.78 -12.63
N PHE A 297 23.55 -1.19 -11.48
CA PHE A 297 24.46 -1.81 -10.51
C PHE A 297 23.78 -2.55 -9.33
N ALA A 298 22.55 -2.20 -8.96
CA ALA A 298 21.93 -2.74 -7.74
C ALA A 298 21.44 -4.19 -7.91
N ASP A 299 20.89 -4.52 -9.09
CA ASP A 299 20.41 -5.87 -9.39
C ASP A 299 21.57 -6.85 -9.62
N ILE A 300 22.68 -6.41 -10.23
CA ILE A 300 23.89 -7.24 -10.38
C ILE A 300 24.44 -7.60 -8.99
N TYR A 301 24.49 -6.65 -8.05
CA TYR A 301 25.03 -6.90 -6.70
C TYR A 301 24.09 -7.78 -5.85
N SER A 302 22.78 -7.61 -5.99
CA SER A 302 21.77 -8.44 -5.31
C SER A 302 21.76 -9.89 -5.84
N GLN A 303 21.85 -10.06 -7.15
CA GLN A 303 21.97 -11.39 -7.78
C GLN A 303 23.33 -12.02 -7.48
N ALA A 304 24.41 -11.23 -7.44
CA ALA A 304 25.74 -11.70 -7.03
C ALA A 304 25.71 -12.21 -5.58
N LYS A 305 25.08 -11.50 -4.62
CA LYS A 305 24.93 -11.97 -3.23
C LYS A 305 24.11 -13.26 -3.11
N LYS A 306 23.03 -13.43 -3.91
CA LYS A 306 22.30 -14.71 -3.97
C LYS A 306 23.17 -15.84 -4.49
N LEU A 307 24.03 -15.56 -5.48
CA LEU A 307 25.03 -16.52 -5.96
C LEU A 307 26.07 -16.85 -4.89
N THR A 308 26.56 -15.86 -4.14
CA THR A 308 27.55 -16.07 -3.06
C THR A 308 26.97 -16.87 -1.89
N PHE A 309 25.69 -16.66 -1.53
CA PHE A 309 25.03 -17.45 -0.49
C PHE A 309 24.74 -18.89 -0.92
N SER A 310 24.50 -19.12 -2.22
CA SER A 310 24.37 -20.46 -2.81
C SER A 310 25.71 -21.21 -2.86
N LEU A 311 26.80 -20.48 -3.13
CA LEU A 311 28.16 -21.03 -3.17
C LEU A 311 28.82 -21.19 -1.79
N GLY A 312 28.24 -20.61 -0.73
CA GLY A 312 28.70 -20.76 0.66
C GLY A 312 28.59 -22.19 1.23
N ASN A 313 27.98 -23.12 0.50
CA ASN A 313 27.95 -24.55 0.81
C ASN A 313 29.01 -25.38 0.05
N LEU A 314 29.90 -24.76 -0.73
CA LEU A 314 31.10 -25.42 -1.23
C LEU A 314 32.28 -25.04 -0.33
N SER A 315 32.68 -25.98 0.52
CA SER A 315 33.95 -25.93 1.24
C SER A 315 35.11 -25.85 0.25
N LEU A 316 35.80 -24.70 0.23
CA LEU A 316 37.07 -24.52 -0.47
C LEU A 316 38.24 -24.91 0.46
N PRO A 317 39.27 -25.61 -0.04
CA PRO A 317 40.42 -26.01 0.77
C PRO A 317 41.44 -24.87 0.91
N GLY A 318 41.94 -24.68 2.15
CA GLY A 318 43.22 -24.00 2.44
C GLY A 318 43.13 -22.53 2.85
N GLU A 319 42.95 -22.26 4.15
CA GLU A 319 43.39 -21.00 4.77
C GLU A 319 44.93 -20.98 4.81
N ASP A 320 45.56 -19.95 4.24
CA ASP A 320 46.90 -19.51 4.67
C ASP A 320 46.78 -18.11 5.28
N ARG A 321 46.87 -18.06 6.61
CA ARG A 321 46.79 -16.81 7.40
C ARG A 321 48.17 -16.16 7.43
N ARG A 322 48.34 -15.04 6.71
CA ARG A 322 49.38 -14.07 7.04
C ARG A 322 48.76 -12.73 7.44
N ARG A 323 48.88 -12.45 8.75
CA ARG A 323 48.72 -11.12 9.35
C ARG A 323 49.79 -10.19 8.78
N SER A 324 49.40 -9.00 8.34
CA SER A 324 50.29 -7.84 8.33
C SER A 324 49.63 -6.69 9.08
N SER A 325 50.37 -6.21 10.07
CA SER A 325 50.08 -5.09 10.95
C SER A 325 50.45 -3.78 10.26
N GLY A 326 49.51 -2.84 10.15
CA GLY A 326 49.75 -1.47 9.71
C GLY A 326 48.85 -0.51 10.50
N GLY A 327 49.48 0.46 11.18
CA GLY A 327 48.87 1.33 12.19
C GLY A 327 47.73 2.23 11.69
N ARG A 328 46.78 2.53 12.59
CA ARG A 328 45.77 3.56 12.39
C ARG A 328 46.26 4.90 12.92
N ASP A 329 46.31 5.87 12.03
CA ASP A 329 46.33 7.30 12.31
C ASP A 329 45.02 7.73 13.01
N PRO A 330 45.05 8.43 14.16
CA PRO A 330 43.85 8.83 14.89
C PRO A 330 43.14 10.08 14.33
N ARG A 331 43.44 10.55 13.10
CA ARG A 331 42.76 11.71 12.49
C ARG A 331 42.02 11.42 11.17
N ALA A 332 41.32 10.29 11.09
CA ALA A 332 40.43 9.99 9.97
C ALA A 332 38.95 10.25 10.33
N GLY A 333 38.28 11.01 9.46
CA GLY A 333 36.99 11.67 9.65
C GLY A 333 35.81 10.80 10.09
N VAL A 334 34.79 11.51 10.59
CA VAL A 334 33.44 11.01 10.87
C VAL A 334 32.94 10.22 9.65
N VAL A 335 32.89 8.89 9.78
CA VAL A 335 32.17 8.04 8.83
C VAL A 335 30.68 8.27 9.08
N ARG A 336 30.05 9.10 8.27
CA ARG A 336 28.59 9.19 8.21
C ARG A 336 28.11 7.94 7.49
N GLU A 337 27.54 6.99 8.22
CA GLU A 337 26.91 5.81 7.61
C GLU A 337 25.59 6.24 6.93
N GLU A 338 25.60 6.30 5.60
CA GLU A 338 24.40 6.49 4.78
C GLU A 338 23.59 5.18 4.74
N ILE A 339 22.36 5.19 5.26
CA ILE A 339 21.45 4.05 5.17
C ILE A 339 20.60 4.19 3.88
N ILE A 340 20.68 3.19 2.99
CA ILE A 340 20.08 3.21 1.64
C ILE A 340 18.89 2.24 1.55
N LEU A 341 17.67 2.74 1.23
CA LEU A 341 16.44 1.92 1.12
C LEU A 341 16.01 1.56 -0.34
N ALA A 342 15.71 0.28 -0.58
CA ALA A 342 15.41 -0.42 -1.86
C ALA A 342 14.31 0.20 -2.78
N PRO A 343 14.36 0.06 -4.13
CA PRO A 343 13.68 0.86 -5.22
C PRO A 343 12.12 1.01 -5.23
N ILE A 344 11.50 1.67 -6.25
CA ILE A 344 10.12 1.49 -6.78
C ILE A 344 10.21 1.32 -8.30
N PHE A 345 9.57 0.31 -8.90
CA PHE A 345 9.65 0.03 -10.34
C PHE A 345 8.74 0.91 -11.23
N ASP A 346 9.30 1.44 -12.33
CA ASP A 346 8.60 1.94 -13.52
C ASP A 346 9.48 1.70 -14.77
N ARG A 347 9.11 0.73 -15.61
CA ARG A 347 9.76 0.31 -16.89
C ARG A 347 11.19 0.85 -17.14
N GLY A 348 12.18 0.23 -16.49
CA GLY A 348 13.61 0.52 -16.72
C GLY A 348 14.18 1.72 -15.95
N ARG A 349 13.38 2.39 -15.13
CA ARG A 349 13.82 3.41 -14.18
C ARG A 349 13.22 3.08 -12.80
N ALA A 350 14.05 3.12 -11.76
CA ALA A 350 13.53 2.98 -10.41
C ALA A 350 13.98 4.10 -9.50
N TYR A 351 13.05 4.47 -8.63
CA TYR A 351 13.15 5.61 -7.74
C TYR A 351 13.79 5.17 -6.42
N TRP A 352 14.78 5.91 -5.93
CA TRP A 352 15.42 5.70 -4.63
C TRP A 352 15.20 6.91 -3.72
N PHE A 353 15.33 6.65 -2.42
CA PHE A 353 15.01 7.59 -1.35
C PHE A 353 16.20 7.56 -0.40
N SER A 354 16.78 8.72 -0.17
CA SER A 354 17.70 8.96 0.93
C SER A 354 16.97 9.83 1.95
N ALA A 355 17.36 9.75 3.21
CA ALA A 355 17.04 10.77 4.19
C ALA A 355 18.34 11.10 4.90
N CYS A 356 18.87 12.29 4.65
CA CYS A 356 19.90 12.83 5.51
C CYS A 356 19.20 13.45 6.71
N VAL A 357 19.20 12.79 7.86
CA VAL A 357 18.91 13.46 9.13
C VAL A 357 20.24 13.96 9.70
N PRO A 358 20.43 15.27 9.88
CA PRO A 358 21.54 15.78 10.67
C PRO A 358 21.39 15.22 12.09
N SER A 359 22.36 14.44 12.57
CA SER A 359 22.42 14.11 13.99
C SER A 359 22.62 15.41 14.79
N LYS A 360 21.74 15.70 15.74
CA LYS A 360 21.99 16.74 16.74
C LYS A 360 23.23 16.33 17.53
N VAL A 361 24.29 17.13 17.41
CA VAL A 361 25.45 17.06 18.31
C VAL A 361 24.94 17.43 19.70
N GLY A 362 25.07 16.51 20.65
CA GLY A 362 24.85 16.84 22.05
C GLY A 362 25.84 17.92 22.45
N SER A 363 25.33 19.08 22.88
CA SER A 363 26.12 20.07 23.58
C SER A 363 26.51 19.48 24.94
N GLY A 364 27.67 18.80 25.00
CA GLY A 364 28.31 18.52 26.28
C GLY A 364 28.75 19.84 26.89
N SER A 365 28.18 20.19 28.04
CA SER A 365 28.73 21.22 28.91
C SER A 365 30.12 20.77 29.40
N PRO A 366 31.15 21.63 29.37
CA PRO A 366 32.36 21.37 30.13
C PRO A 366 32.04 21.55 31.62
N ASP A 367 32.79 20.85 32.46
CA ASP A 367 32.91 21.05 33.91
C ASP A 367 31.88 20.36 34.82
N SER A 368 32.23 19.18 35.34
CA SER A 368 32.50 18.99 36.78
C SER A 368 32.88 17.52 37.09
N VAL A 369 34.17 17.38 37.46
CA VAL A 369 34.90 16.36 38.25
C VAL A 369 34.38 14.92 38.27
#